data_AF-A0A0G9HHL2-F1
#
_entry.id   AF-A0A0G9HHL2-F1
#
_cell.length_a   1.000
_cell.length_b   1.000
_cell.length_c   1.000
_cell.angle_alpha   90.00
_cell.angle_beta   90.00
_cell.angle_gamma   90.00
#
_symmetry.space_group_name_H-M   'P 1'
#
loop_
_entity.id
_entity.type
_entity.pdbx_description
1 polymer ?
#
loop_
_entity_poly.entity_id
_entity_poly.type
_entity_poly.pdbx_seq_one_letter_code
_entity_poly.pdbx_strand_id
1 'polypeptide(L)'
;MHLLDNLLASALFATTLLTTSAPLQALPQRLNDSPVEALVISGAEADLRQTLGNAYPAFARNFAETAQPVALKDGGLFLDGWRTGAPLAHAAAFIHYTDGRTFAAYFDEERGEITYFGEGPIHPALHIWARRFGLNFKVTPSAASSPPVD
;
A
#
# COMPACT_ATOMS: atom_id res chain seq x y z
N MET A 1 -90.56 4.79 18.77
CA MET A 1 -89.87 6.08 18.99
C MET A 1 -88.38 5.79 18.93
N HIS A 2 -87.76 6.09 17.77
CA HIS A 2 -86.72 7.14 17.62
C HIS A 2 -85.48 6.83 18.49
N LEU A 3 -84.26 6.67 17.97
CA LEU A 3 -83.57 7.51 16.99
C LEU A 3 -82.33 6.76 16.46
N LEU A 4 -81.96 7.02 15.20
CA LEU A 4 -80.62 6.79 14.67
C LEU A 4 -79.65 7.84 15.24
N ASP A 5 -78.40 7.45 15.47
CA ASP A 5 -77.18 8.28 15.36
C ASP A 5 -75.99 7.29 15.24
N ASN A 6 -75.41 7.01 14.07
CA ASN A 6 -74.43 7.78 13.28
C ASN A 6 -73.06 7.94 13.98
N LEU A 7 -72.00 7.27 13.46
CA LEU A 7 -70.68 7.86 13.14
C LEU A 7 -69.61 6.78 12.83
N LEU A 8 -69.02 6.92 11.64
CA LEU A 8 -67.79 6.29 11.18
C LEU A 8 -66.57 6.65 12.04
N ALA A 9 -65.67 5.70 12.27
CA ALA A 9 -64.25 5.99 12.52
C ALA A 9 -63.35 4.83 12.05
N SER A 10 -62.52 5.16 11.07
CA SER A 10 -61.51 4.38 10.38
C SER A 10 -60.34 3.94 11.26
N ALA A 11 -59.70 2.79 10.96
CA ALA A 11 -58.28 2.58 11.27
C ALA A 11 -57.63 1.52 10.34
N LEU A 12 -57.01 2.05 9.27
CA LEU A 12 -55.82 1.63 8.53
C LEU A 12 -55.28 0.19 8.67
N PHE A 13 -55.30 -0.55 7.56
CA PHE A 13 -54.51 -1.77 7.36
C PHE A 13 -53.03 -1.42 7.15
N ALA A 14 -52.16 -2.05 7.93
CA ALA A 14 -50.71 -1.91 7.87
C ALA A 14 -50.13 -2.63 6.64
N THR A 15 -49.43 -1.91 5.77
CA THR A 15 -48.59 -2.46 4.71
C THR A 15 -47.15 -2.59 5.21
N THR A 16 -46.71 -3.82 5.47
CA THR A 16 -45.30 -4.14 5.76
C THR A 16 -44.49 -4.11 4.47
N LEU A 17 -43.60 -3.13 4.31
CA LEU A 17 -42.53 -3.16 3.31
C LEU A 17 -41.42 -4.10 3.79
N LEU A 18 -41.15 -5.17 3.03
CA LEU A 18 -39.93 -5.96 3.13
C LEU A 18 -38.81 -5.21 2.40
N THR A 19 -38.03 -4.43 3.13
CA THR A 19 -36.73 -3.94 2.64
C THR A 19 -35.67 -4.99 2.89
N THR A 20 -35.25 -5.67 1.82
CA THR A 20 -34.05 -6.52 1.81
C THR A 20 -32.81 -5.62 1.88
N SER A 21 -32.22 -5.52 3.07
CA SER A 21 -30.91 -4.90 3.27
C SER A 21 -29.84 -5.84 2.70
N ALA A 22 -29.23 -5.47 1.57
CA ALA A 22 -27.97 -6.07 1.14
C ALA A 22 -26.88 -5.70 2.17
N PRO A 23 -26.04 -6.63 2.63
CA PRO A 23 -24.89 -6.26 3.43
C PRO A 23 -23.94 -5.46 2.53
N LEU A 24 -23.74 -4.19 2.89
CA LEU A 24 -22.59 -3.41 2.46
C LEU A 24 -21.36 -4.24 2.79
N GLN A 25 -20.70 -4.80 1.77
CA GLN A 25 -19.41 -5.46 1.96
C GLN A 25 -18.48 -4.39 2.52
N ALA A 26 -18.20 -4.49 3.82
CA ALA A 26 -17.23 -3.66 4.47
C ALA A 26 -15.90 -3.89 3.74
N LEU A 27 -15.43 -2.88 3.01
CA LEU A 27 -14.02 -2.75 2.68
C LEU A 27 -13.25 -3.02 3.98
N PRO A 28 -12.20 -3.86 4.02
CA PRO A 28 -11.45 -4.08 5.26
C PRO A 28 -10.81 -2.74 5.66
N GLN A 29 -11.54 -1.97 6.45
CA GLN A 29 -11.07 -0.77 7.11
C GLN A 29 -10.16 -1.26 8.22
N ARG A 30 -8.89 -1.54 7.89
CA ARG A 30 -7.81 -1.56 8.87
C ARG A 30 -7.57 -0.12 9.32
N LEU A 31 -8.52 0.39 10.11
CA LEU A 31 -8.59 1.76 10.56
C LEU A 31 -7.66 1.94 11.78
N ASN A 32 -6.35 1.83 11.55
CA ASN A 32 -5.33 2.10 12.57
C ASN A 32 -4.19 2.99 12.05
N ASP A 33 -4.27 3.46 10.81
CA ASP A 33 -3.22 4.28 10.21
C ASP A 33 -3.36 5.74 10.66
N SER A 34 -2.26 6.37 11.06
CA SER A 34 -2.21 7.79 11.37
C SER A 34 -2.56 8.61 10.10
N PRO A 35 -3.25 9.77 10.19
CA PRO A 35 -3.51 10.63 9.03
C PRO A 35 -2.25 10.96 8.20
N VAL A 36 -1.09 11.02 8.86
CA VAL A 36 0.20 11.24 8.22
C VAL A 36 0.63 10.03 7.39
N GLU A 37 0.45 8.81 7.90
CA GLU A 37 0.78 7.58 7.19
C GLU A 37 -0.11 7.41 5.95
N ALA A 38 -1.41 7.72 6.08
CA ALA A 38 -2.34 7.69 4.95
C ALA A 38 -1.94 8.67 3.84
N LEU A 39 -1.49 9.88 4.20
CA LEU A 39 -1.01 10.86 3.22
C LEU A 39 0.25 10.36 2.49
N VAL A 40 1.20 9.79 3.24
CA VAL A 40 2.43 9.22 2.66
C VAL A 40 2.09 8.07 1.72
N ILE A 41 1.20 7.14 2.10
CA ILE A 41 0.76 6.04 1.24
C ILE A 41 0.10 6.55 -0.05
N SER A 42 -0.70 7.62 0.03
CA SER A 42 -1.41 8.17 -1.14
C SER A 42 -0.48 8.73 -2.22
N GLY A 43 0.72 9.20 -1.87
CA GLY A 43 1.73 9.68 -2.83
C GLY A 43 2.73 8.61 -3.27
N ALA A 44 2.92 7.59 -2.44
CA ALA A 44 4.00 6.62 -2.59
C ALA A 44 4.05 5.92 -3.95
N GLU A 45 2.92 5.53 -4.54
CA GLU A 45 2.94 4.77 -5.80
C GLU A 45 3.52 5.57 -6.96
N ALA A 46 3.16 6.84 -7.10
CA ALA A 46 3.62 7.68 -8.20
C ALA A 46 5.14 7.93 -8.09
N ASP A 47 5.60 8.29 -6.90
CA ASP A 47 7.03 8.58 -6.64
C ASP A 47 7.88 7.31 -6.70
N LEU A 48 7.33 6.17 -6.28
CA LEU A 48 7.97 4.86 -6.42
C LEU A 48 8.12 4.45 -7.89
N ARG A 49 7.09 4.66 -8.72
CA ARG A 49 7.17 4.45 -10.18
C ARG A 49 8.21 5.37 -10.82
N GLN A 50 8.24 6.64 -10.42
CA GLN A 50 9.23 7.60 -10.92
C GLN A 50 10.66 7.18 -10.54
N THR A 51 10.87 6.75 -9.29
CA THR A 51 12.17 6.33 -8.77
C THR A 51 12.68 5.05 -9.45
N LEU A 52 11.80 4.09 -9.70
CA LEU A 52 12.15 2.80 -10.28
C LEU A 52 12.21 2.81 -11.81
N GLY A 53 11.44 3.67 -12.47
CA GLY A 53 11.31 3.71 -13.93
C GLY A 53 11.05 2.32 -14.52
N ASN A 54 11.92 1.88 -15.43
CA ASN A 54 11.82 0.57 -16.09
C ASN A 54 11.98 -0.63 -15.13
N ALA A 55 12.50 -0.42 -13.92
CA ALA A 55 12.60 -1.48 -12.92
C ALA A 55 11.30 -1.71 -12.13
N TYR A 56 10.31 -0.82 -12.25
CA TYR A 56 9.05 -0.90 -11.50
C TYR A 56 8.32 -2.26 -11.67
N PRO A 57 8.20 -2.83 -12.88
CA PRO A 57 7.52 -4.13 -13.03
C PRO A 57 8.21 -5.27 -12.28
N ALA A 58 9.55 -5.28 -12.23
CA ALA A 58 10.31 -6.28 -11.49
C ALA A 58 10.14 -6.12 -9.98
N PHE A 59 10.18 -4.88 -9.49
CA PHE A 59 9.89 -4.55 -8.10
C PHE A 59 8.47 -5.01 -7.70
N ALA A 60 7.46 -4.61 -8.47
CA ALA A 60 6.04 -4.89 -8.16
C ALA A 60 5.75 -6.40 -8.10
N ARG A 61 6.39 -7.20 -8.95
CA ARG A 61 6.30 -8.67 -8.92
C ARG A 61 6.81 -9.26 -7.60
N ASN A 62 7.73 -8.58 -6.93
CA ASN A 62 8.32 -9.00 -5.66
C ASN A 62 7.63 -8.33 -4.46
N PHE A 63 6.53 -7.59 -4.68
CA PHE A 63 5.81 -6.80 -3.67
C PHE A 63 4.30 -7.11 -3.69
N ALA A 64 3.92 -8.34 -4.02
CA ALA A 64 2.52 -8.74 -4.18
C ALA A 64 1.77 -8.85 -2.84
N GLU A 65 2.46 -9.30 -1.80
CA GLU A 65 2.00 -9.29 -0.42
C GLU A 65 2.82 -8.28 0.38
N THR A 66 2.21 -7.58 1.33
CA THR A 66 2.87 -6.52 2.10
C THR A 66 2.73 -6.74 3.60
N ALA A 67 3.79 -6.41 4.33
CA ALA A 67 3.76 -6.25 5.76
C ALA A 67 3.02 -4.96 6.15
N GLN A 68 2.74 -4.81 7.44
CA GLN A 68 2.21 -3.55 7.96
C GLN A 68 3.25 -2.44 7.80
N PRO A 69 2.84 -1.23 7.34
CA PRO A 69 3.74 -0.09 7.27
C PRO A 69 4.36 0.25 8.63
N VAL A 70 5.60 0.72 8.62
CA VAL A 70 6.34 1.09 9.82
C VAL A 70 6.84 2.53 9.69
N ALA A 71 6.33 3.43 10.54
CA ALA A 71 6.87 4.77 10.65
C ALA A 71 8.29 4.74 11.21
N LEU A 72 9.22 5.37 10.51
CA LEU A 72 10.61 5.53 10.90
C LEU A 72 10.81 6.81 11.71
N LYS A 73 11.84 6.83 12.56
CA LYS A 73 12.13 7.96 13.46
C LYS A 73 12.49 9.25 12.73
N ASP A 74 12.97 9.14 11.50
CA ASP A 74 13.35 10.26 10.64
C ASP A 74 12.19 10.75 9.74
N GLY A 75 10.98 10.21 9.94
CA GLY A 75 9.76 10.64 9.25
C GLY A 75 9.42 9.86 7.98
N GLY A 76 10.25 8.90 7.56
CA GLY A 76 9.94 8.02 6.44
C GLY A 76 8.92 6.93 6.83
N LEU A 77 8.12 6.47 5.87
CA LEU A 77 7.28 5.28 6.03
C LEU A 77 7.92 4.11 5.31
N PHE A 78 8.28 3.06 6.06
CA PHE A 78 8.86 1.84 5.51
C PHE A 78 7.78 0.80 5.24
N LEU A 79 7.81 0.21 4.05
CA LEU A 79 6.98 -0.94 3.69
C LEU A 79 7.86 -2.06 3.14
N ASP A 80 7.60 -3.27 3.61
CA ASP A 80 8.21 -4.52 3.16
C ASP A 80 7.15 -5.40 2.52
N GLY A 81 7.53 -6.18 1.52
CA GLY A 81 6.64 -7.06 0.80
C GLY A 81 7.38 -8.17 0.08
N TRP A 82 6.60 -9.14 -0.40
CA TRP A 82 7.12 -10.33 -1.05
C TRP A 82 6.23 -10.82 -2.19
N ARG A 83 6.82 -11.66 -3.04
CA ARG A 83 6.05 -12.44 -4.01
C ARG A 83 5.24 -13.51 -3.27
N THR A 84 3.98 -13.67 -3.65
CA THR A 84 3.10 -14.71 -3.07
C THR A 84 3.75 -16.08 -3.07
N GLY A 85 3.76 -16.73 -1.91
CA GLY A 85 4.36 -18.04 -1.70
C GLY A 85 5.89 -18.09 -1.63
N ALA A 86 6.59 -16.96 -1.79
CA ALA A 86 8.06 -16.93 -1.85
C ALA A 86 8.72 -15.80 -1.02
N PRO A 87 8.40 -15.65 0.29
CA PRO A 87 8.85 -14.52 1.12
C PRO A 87 10.36 -14.42 1.34
N LEU A 88 11.10 -15.52 1.19
CA LEU A 88 12.55 -15.54 1.36
C LEU A 88 13.34 -15.50 0.04
N ALA A 89 12.68 -15.79 -1.08
CA ALA A 89 13.32 -15.88 -2.40
C ALA A 89 13.08 -14.63 -3.25
N HIS A 90 11.93 -13.96 -3.07
CA HIS A 90 11.59 -12.76 -3.84
C HIS A 90 10.88 -11.75 -2.95
N ALA A 91 11.57 -10.65 -2.66
CA ALA A 91 11.09 -9.62 -1.75
C ALA A 91 11.41 -8.24 -2.27
N ALA A 92 10.65 -7.26 -1.82
CA ALA A 92 10.86 -5.86 -2.13
C ALA A 92 10.53 -5.00 -0.91
N ALA A 93 11.19 -3.87 -0.79
CA ALA A 93 10.88 -2.89 0.24
C ALA A 93 11.11 -1.49 -0.29
N PHE A 94 10.36 -0.55 0.25
CA PHE A 94 10.58 0.85 -0.02
C PHE A 94 10.35 1.72 1.22
N ILE A 95 10.87 2.93 1.15
CA ILE A 95 10.70 4.00 2.13
C ILE A 95 10.24 5.22 1.37
N HIS A 96 9.17 5.84 1.84
CA HIS A 96 8.63 7.04 1.23
C HIS A 96 8.45 8.14 2.26
N TYR A 97 8.78 9.37 1.88
CA TYR A 97 8.65 10.57 2.71
C TYR A 97 7.59 11.49 2.10
N THR A 98 6.99 12.36 2.93
CA THR A 98 6.00 13.35 2.50
C THR A 98 6.52 14.37 1.48
N ASP A 99 7.85 14.50 1.35
CA ASP A 99 8.52 15.40 0.40
C ASP A 99 8.77 14.75 -0.97
N GLY A 100 8.29 13.52 -1.19
CA GLY A 100 8.45 12.77 -2.44
C GLY A 100 9.71 11.90 -2.49
N ARG A 101 10.66 12.07 -1.56
CA ARG A 101 11.86 11.22 -1.54
C ARG A 101 11.46 9.77 -1.34
N THR A 102 11.98 8.91 -2.21
CA THR A 102 11.68 7.48 -2.22
C THR A 102 12.96 6.68 -2.35
N PHE A 103 13.09 5.67 -1.50
CA PHE A 103 14.15 4.67 -1.55
C PHE A 103 13.52 3.31 -1.72
N ALA A 104 13.99 2.52 -2.67
CA ALA A 104 13.43 1.22 -2.96
C ALA A 104 14.54 0.19 -3.14
N ALA A 105 14.25 -1.06 -2.79
CA ALA A 105 15.09 -2.18 -3.13
C ALA A 105 14.25 -3.41 -3.39
N TYR A 106 14.74 -4.30 -4.27
CA TYR A 106 14.16 -5.63 -4.43
C TYR A 106 15.26 -6.69 -4.53
N PHE A 107 14.94 -7.87 -4.02
CA PHE A 107 15.73 -9.09 -4.10
C PHE A 107 15.03 -10.09 -5.01
N ASP A 108 15.80 -10.73 -5.88
CA ASP A 108 15.35 -11.83 -6.72
C ASP A 108 16.39 -12.96 -6.65
N GLU A 109 16.02 -14.10 -6.08
CA GLU A 109 16.91 -15.26 -5.92
C GLU A 109 17.51 -15.72 -7.25
N GLU A 110 16.76 -15.63 -8.36
CA GLU A 110 17.24 -15.99 -9.70
C GLU A 110 18.47 -15.17 -10.12
N ARG A 111 18.57 -13.93 -9.63
CA ARG A 111 19.70 -13.03 -9.92
C ARG A 111 20.75 -13.04 -8.82
N GLY A 112 20.42 -13.56 -7.64
CA GLY A 112 21.32 -13.62 -6.48
C GLY A 112 21.79 -12.25 -5.98
N GLU A 113 21.08 -11.16 -6.31
CA GLU A 113 21.47 -9.80 -5.98
C GLU A 113 20.29 -8.95 -5.47
N ILE A 114 20.59 -8.06 -4.53
CA ILE A 114 19.65 -7.03 -4.08
C ILE A 114 19.90 -5.77 -4.92
N THR A 115 18.87 -5.28 -5.61
CA THR A 115 18.97 -4.08 -6.43
C THR A 115 18.38 -2.88 -5.69
N TYR A 116 19.16 -1.81 -5.52
CA TYR A 116 18.72 -0.57 -4.84
C TYR A 116 18.47 0.57 -5.82
N PHE A 117 17.49 1.43 -5.47
CA PHE A 117 17.08 2.64 -6.17
C PHE A 117 16.79 3.76 -5.16
N GLY A 118 17.18 4.98 -5.50
CA GLY A 118 16.97 6.17 -4.68
C GLY A 118 18.11 7.16 -4.84
N GLU A 119 17.89 8.40 -4.43
CA GLU A 119 18.88 9.46 -4.49
C GLU A 119 19.72 9.50 -3.21
N GLY A 120 21.03 9.22 -3.33
CA GLY A 120 21.97 9.30 -2.22
C GLY A 120 22.33 7.93 -1.62
N PRO A 121 22.78 7.89 -0.35
CA PRO A 121 23.20 6.65 0.29
C PRO A 121 22.03 5.72 0.58
N ILE A 122 22.30 4.41 0.61
CA ILE A 122 21.30 3.40 0.98
C ILE A 122 20.78 3.69 2.38
N HIS A 123 19.46 3.77 2.50
CA HIS A 123 18.81 4.05 3.77
C HIS A 123 19.07 2.92 4.79
N PRO A 124 19.40 3.22 6.07
CA PRO A 124 19.71 2.20 7.08
C PRO A 124 18.64 1.11 7.23
N ALA A 125 17.35 1.46 7.15
CA ALA A 125 16.27 0.48 7.22
C ALA A 125 16.32 -0.56 6.09
N LEU A 126 16.78 -0.19 4.89
CA LEU A 126 16.99 -1.15 3.80
C LEU A 126 18.18 -2.08 4.12
N HIS A 127 19.23 -1.61 4.78
CA HIS A 127 20.30 -2.50 5.29
C HIS A 127 19.78 -3.51 6.31
N ILE A 128 18.85 -3.11 7.19
CA ILE A 128 18.22 -4.04 8.13
C ILE A 128 17.41 -5.10 7.36
N TRP A 129 16.58 -4.66 6.41
CA TRP A 129 15.77 -5.53 5.55
C TRP A 129 16.60 -6.53 4.74
N ALA A 130 17.72 -6.08 4.15
CA ALA A 130 18.60 -6.90 3.31
C ALA A 130 19.32 -8.02 4.07
N ARG A 131 19.58 -7.85 5.37
CA ARG A 131 20.26 -8.86 6.20
C ARG A 131 19.54 -10.21 6.22
N ARG A 132 18.24 -10.25 5.92
CA ARG A 132 17.45 -11.49 5.84
C ARG A 132 17.93 -12.43 4.73
N PHE A 133 18.55 -11.89 3.69
CA PHE A 133 19.01 -12.65 2.53
C PHE A 133 20.51 -12.98 2.59
N GLY A 134 21.25 -12.41 3.56
CA GLY A 134 22.70 -12.61 3.66
C GLY A 134 23.52 -12.00 2.51
N LEU A 135 22.92 -11.10 1.72
CA LEU A 135 23.51 -10.52 0.51
C LEU A 135 23.83 -9.02 0.68
N ASN A 136 24.82 -8.56 -0.08
CA ASN A 136 25.16 -7.15 -0.20
C ASN A 136 24.32 -6.49 -1.32
N PHE A 137 24.11 -5.18 -1.22
CA PHE A 137 23.43 -4.41 -2.26
C PHE A 137 24.29 -4.24 -3.51
N LYS A 138 23.63 -4.33 -4.67
CA LYS A 138 24.09 -3.73 -5.90
C LYS A 138 23.34 -2.41 -6.09
N VAL A 139 24.09 -1.32 -6.05
CA VAL A 139 23.57 0.03 -6.27
C VAL A 139 23.38 0.23 -7.78
N THR A 140 22.14 0.42 -8.22
CA THR A 140 21.87 0.86 -9.60
C THR A 140 21.80 2.38 -9.60
N PRO A 141 22.54 3.08 -10.48
CA PRO A 141 22.42 4.53 -10.62
C PRO A 141 20.96 4.90 -10.96
N SER A 142 20.45 5.96 -10.34
CA SER A 142 19.12 6.51 -10.66
C SER A 142 19.05 6.83 -12.17
N ALA A 143 17.88 6.64 -12.80
CA ALA A 143 17.68 6.99 -14.21
C ALA A 143 18.01 8.46 -14.52
N ALA A 144 17.94 9.34 -13.51
CA ALA A 144 18.35 10.75 -13.60
C ALA A 144 19.88 10.96 -13.74
N SER A 145 20.69 9.91 -13.62
CA SER A 145 22.16 9.96 -13.66
C SER A 145 22.77 9.51 -14.99
N SER A 146 21.95 9.24 -16.01
CA SER A 146 22.50 8.92 -17.34
C SER A 146 23.05 10.20 -17.96
N PRO A 147 24.37 10.33 -18.21
CA PRO A 147 24.88 11.47 -18.96
C PRO A 147 24.28 11.46 -20.37
N PRO A 148 24.05 12.64 -20.98
CA PRO A 148 23.64 12.70 -22.37
C PRO A 148 24.68 11.98 -23.22
N VAL A 149 24.21 11.10 -24.09
CA VAL A 149 25.05 10.44 -25.09
C VAL A 149 25.35 11.51 -26.14
N ASP A 150 26.61 11.93 -26.22
CA ASP A 150 27.13 12.81 -27.28
C ASP A 150 27.00 12.16 -28.68
#